data_AF-A0A4Y3FR60-F1
#
_entry.id   AF-A0A4Y3FR60-F1
#
_cell.length_a   1.000
_cell.length_b   1.000
_cell.length_c   1.000
_cell.angle_alpha   90.00
_cell.angle_beta   90.00
_cell.angle_gamma   90.00
#
_symmetry.space_group_name_H-M   'P 1'
#
loop_
_entity.id
_entity.type
_entity.pdbx_description
1 polymer ?
#
loop_
_entity_poly.entity_id
_entity_poly.type
_entity_poly.pdbx_seq_one_letter_code
_entity_poly.pdbx_strand_id
1 'polypeptide(L)'
;MVIFALIPVKEPGKSKTRLSPYLNRDERSGLVKAMLSDVLNALNGLVVPLIITSADIEVKGCHILKEEKSQGLTQAVEEGKKYALEHGAEATVFVPADTPLISRRHIEDIISLGRKHMLIISPARKGGVGIIYKRPPDLLSEHFSSTTFPDIINMAERRGLRYYIYDSFYVSLDIDKKEDVIEFFHYGKGTATYTFLEKFRHRFIKE
;
A
#
# COMPACT_ATOMS: atom_id res chain seq x y z
N MET A 1 9.95 -19.53 -1.62
CA MET A 1 9.85 -18.08 -1.77
C MET A 1 9.02 -17.49 -0.67
N VAL A 2 9.69 -17.11 0.42
CA VAL A 2 9.10 -16.32 1.50
C VAL A 2 9.04 -14.86 1.04
N ILE A 3 7.83 -14.30 0.98
CA ILE A 3 7.59 -12.91 0.55
C ILE A 3 6.95 -12.15 1.70
N PHE A 4 7.53 -11.01 2.05
CA PHE A 4 6.93 -10.10 3.02
C PHE A 4 6.22 -8.94 2.31
N ALA A 5 4.99 -8.63 2.71
CA ALA A 5 4.33 -7.40 2.31
C ALA A 5 4.59 -6.31 3.35
N LEU A 6 5.26 -5.24 2.93
CA LEU A 6 5.58 -4.09 3.76
C LEU A 6 4.43 -3.08 3.64
N ILE A 7 3.71 -2.84 4.74
CA ILE A 7 2.50 -2.02 4.77
C ILE A 7 2.70 -0.89 5.81
N PRO A 8 3.29 0.25 5.42
CA PRO A 8 3.39 1.39 6.32
C PRO A 8 2.02 2.00 6.60
N VAL A 9 1.64 2.09 7.86
CA VAL A 9 0.35 2.63 8.31
C VAL A 9 0.59 3.84 9.19
N LYS A 10 0.16 5.01 8.73
CA LYS A 10 0.14 6.22 9.57
C LYS A 10 -0.94 6.11 10.65
N GLU A 11 -0.78 6.87 11.72
CA GLU A 11 -1.78 6.94 12.79
C GLU A 11 -3.18 7.27 12.21
N PRO A 12 -4.17 6.35 12.32
CA PRO A 12 -5.43 6.44 11.59
C PRO A 12 -6.15 7.79 11.74
N GLY A 13 -6.24 8.33 12.96
CA GLY A 13 -6.93 9.60 13.23
C GLY A 13 -6.19 10.86 12.74
N LYS A 14 -4.87 10.78 12.50
CA LYS A 14 -4.03 11.87 11.98
C LYS A 14 -3.80 11.78 10.47
N SER A 15 -4.28 10.71 9.84
CA SER A 15 -4.20 10.49 8.41
C SER A 15 -5.41 11.09 7.66
N LYS A 16 -5.35 11.08 6.33
CA LYS A 16 -6.45 11.47 5.43
C LYS A 16 -7.02 12.86 5.74
N THR A 17 -6.14 13.80 6.10
CA THR A 17 -6.53 15.16 6.54
C THR A 17 -7.27 15.94 5.47
N ARG A 18 -7.02 15.66 4.18
CA ARG A 18 -7.77 16.23 3.04
C ARG A 18 -9.25 15.82 3.01
N LEU A 19 -9.64 14.79 3.77
CA LEU A 19 -11.03 14.38 3.97
C LEU A 19 -11.67 15.00 5.23
N SER A 20 -10.97 15.84 5.99
CA SER A 20 -11.53 16.49 7.19
C SER A 20 -12.83 17.28 6.96
N PRO A 21 -13.10 17.87 5.78
CA PRO A 21 -14.38 18.55 5.56
C PRO A 21 -15.57 17.58 5.46
N TYR A 22 -15.33 16.28 5.29
CA TYR A 22 -16.35 15.26 5.05
C TYR A 22 -16.41 14.20 6.15
N LEU A 23 -15.27 13.92 6.78
CA LEU A 23 -15.11 12.92 7.82
C LEU A 23 -14.39 13.51 9.04
N ASN A 24 -14.98 13.33 10.22
CA ASN A 24 -14.33 13.68 11.48
C ASN A 24 -13.17 12.71 11.81
N ARG A 25 -12.47 12.95 12.92
CA ARG A 25 -11.28 12.16 13.30
C ARG A 25 -11.58 10.65 13.42
N ASP A 26 -12.68 10.30 14.05
CA ASP A 26 -13.05 8.89 14.30
C ASP A 26 -13.53 8.22 13.01
N GLU A 27 -14.26 8.95 12.17
CA GLU A 27 -14.68 8.48 10.85
C GLU A 27 -13.47 8.25 9.93
N ARG A 28 -12.45 9.13 9.93
CA ARG A 28 -11.19 8.86 9.19
C ARG A 28 -10.44 7.66 9.73
N SER A 29 -10.43 7.47 11.05
CA SER A 29 -9.85 6.27 11.67
C SER A 29 -10.55 5.00 11.18
N GLY A 30 -11.89 5.03 11.13
CA GLY A 30 -12.70 3.96 10.56
C GLY A 30 -12.39 3.68 9.09
N LEU A 31 -12.22 4.74 8.28
CA LEU A 31 -11.85 4.62 6.87
C LEU A 31 -10.50 3.91 6.70
N VAL A 32 -9.46 4.31 7.44
CA VAL A 32 -8.14 3.66 7.38
C VAL A 32 -8.22 2.18 7.75
N LYS A 33 -8.97 1.85 8.81
CA LYS A 33 -9.16 0.45 9.22
C LYS A 33 -9.87 -0.38 8.15
N ALA A 34 -10.88 0.21 7.48
CA ALA A 34 -11.59 -0.45 6.40
C ALA A 34 -10.67 -0.71 5.19
N MET A 35 -9.88 0.29 4.76
CA MET A 35 -8.92 0.14 3.67
C MET A 35 -7.84 -0.89 3.99
N LEU A 36 -7.29 -0.84 5.20
CA LEU A 36 -6.31 -1.81 5.66
C LEU A 36 -6.87 -3.24 5.68
N SER A 37 -8.14 -3.40 6.05
CA SER A 37 -8.81 -4.71 5.98
C SER A 37 -8.89 -5.23 4.54
N ASP A 38 -9.21 -4.37 3.57
CA ASP A 38 -9.27 -4.76 2.15
C ASP A 38 -7.88 -5.17 1.63
N VAL A 39 -6.84 -4.40 1.98
CA VAL A 39 -5.44 -4.71 1.65
C VAL A 39 -5.01 -6.06 2.25
N LEU A 40 -5.27 -6.29 3.54
CA LEU A 40 -4.90 -7.56 4.19
C LEU A 40 -5.67 -8.76 3.61
N ASN A 41 -6.95 -8.57 3.27
CA ASN A 41 -7.73 -9.61 2.59
C ASN A 41 -7.12 -9.98 1.24
N ALA A 42 -6.61 -9.02 0.47
CA ALA A 42 -5.91 -9.29 -0.80
C ALA A 42 -4.59 -10.05 -0.61
N LEU A 43 -3.90 -9.86 0.52
CA LEU A 43 -2.61 -10.48 0.82
C LEU A 43 -2.73 -11.87 1.48
N ASN A 44 -3.89 -12.17 2.05
CA ASN A 44 -4.11 -13.34 2.90
C ASN A 44 -3.69 -14.66 2.23
N GLY A 45 -2.78 -15.40 2.88
CA GLY A 45 -2.30 -16.70 2.41
C GLY A 45 -1.40 -16.66 1.17
N LEU A 46 -1.02 -15.47 0.66
CA LEU A 46 -0.09 -15.31 -0.47
C LEU A 46 1.29 -14.85 -0.03
N VAL A 47 1.34 -13.99 0.98
CA VAL A 47 2.55 -13.35 1.50
C VAL A 47 2.42 -13.19 3.03
N VAL A 48 3.52 -12.85 3.70
CA VAL A 48 3.53 -12.52 5.13
C VAL A 48 3.27 -11.01 5.28
N PRO A 49 2.10 -10.57 5.77
CA PRO A 49 1.83 -9.15 5.93
C PRO A 49 2.59 -8.60 7.14
N LEU A 50 3.34 -7.51 6.94
CA LEU A 50 4.04 -6.77 7.97
C LEU A 50 3.58 -5.32 7.95
N ILE A 51 2.85 -4.93 8.99
CA ILE A 51 2.46 -3.55 9.20
C ILE A 51 3.59 -2.82 9.94
N ILE A 52 4.01 -1.67 9.41
CA ILE A 52 4.98 -0.80 10.07
C ILE A 52 4.26 0.46 10.52
N THR A 53 4.21 0.71 11.83
CA THR A 53 3.43 1.82 12.38
C THR A 53 3.86 2.23 13.78
N SER A 54 3.72 3.52 14.09
CA SER A 54 3.77 4.03 15.46
C SER A 54 2.42 4.01 16.18
N ALA A 55 1.33 3.64 15.51
CA ALA A 55 -0.02 3.65 16.07
C ALA A 55 -0.32 2.40 16.89
N ASP A 56 -1.13 2.53 17.94
CA ASP A 56 -1.65 1.36 18.67
C ASP A 56 -2.82 0.79 17.89
N ILE A 57 -2.51 -0.20 17.04
CA ILE A 57 -3.49 -0.92 16.24
C ILE A 57 -3.42 -2.40 16.58
N GLU A 58 -4.58 -3.03 16.70
CA GLU A 58 -4.70 -4.47 16.79
C GLU A 58 -5.34 -4.97 15.51
N VAL A 59 -4.57 -5.75 14.75
CA VAL A 59 -5.02 -6.35 13.50
C VAL A 59 -4.58 -7.81 13.49
N LYS A 60 -5.51 -8.71 13.20
CA LYS A 60 -5.24 -10.16 13.18
C LYS A 60 -4.66 -10.56 11.83
N GLY A 61 -3.85 -11.62 11.81
CA GLY A 61 -3.32 -12.20 10.57
C GLY A 61 -2.14 -11.45 9.94
N CYS A 62 -1.49 -10.56 10.69
CA CYS A 62 -0.30 -9.83 10.25
C CYS A 62 0.72 -9.71 11.38
N HIS A 63 1.98 -9.51 11.01
CA HIS A 63 3.02 -9.03 11.91
C HIS A 63 2.91 -7.52 12.05
N ILE A 64 3.21 -7.00 13.23
CA ILE A 64 3.25 -5.55 13.49
C ILE A 64 4.65 -5.21 13.97
N LEU A 65 5.35 -4.38 13.19
CA LEU A 65 6.57 -3.71 13.60
C LEU A 65 6.20 -2.34 14.17
N LYS A 66 6.29 -2.23 15.49
CA LYS A 66 5.95 -1.02 16.23
C LYS A 66 7.11 -0.02 16.19
N GLU A 67 6.86 1.16 15.64
CA GLU A 67 7.76 2.31 15.73
C GLU A 67 7.49 3.08 17.03
N GLU A 68 8.54 3.54 17.73
CA GLU A 68 8.36 4.46 18.86
C GLU A 68 7.76 5.79 18.41
N LYS A 69 8.18 6.26 17.23
CA LYS A 69 7.69 7.47 16.57
C LYS A 69 7.82 7.31 15.06
N SER A 70 6.79 7.72 14.32
CA SER A 70 6.84 7.77 12.85
C SER A 70 7.98 8.66 12.37
N GLN A 71 8.96 8.07 11.68
CA GLN A 71 10.09 8.79 11.06
C GLN A 71 9.89 9.07 9.57
N GLY A 72 8.75 8.66 9.02
CA GLY A 72 8.38 8.87 7.61
C GLY A 72 8.38 7.59 6.80
N LEU A 73 7.82 7.67 5.59
CA LEU A 73 7.55 6.49 4.75
C LEU A 73 8.83 5.71 4.40
N THR A 74 9.89 6.41 4.00
CA THR A 74 11.17 5.79 3.64
C THR A 74 11.74 4.97 4.80
N GLN A 75 11.78 5.54 6.01
CA GLN A 75 12.32 4.85 7.18
C GLN A 75 11.48 3.62 7.56
N ALA A 76 10.15 3.75 7.53
CA ALA A 76 9.25 2.64 7.81
C ALA A 76 9.45 1.45 6.84
N VAL A 77 9.63 1.73 5.54
CA VAL A 77 9.90 0.68 4.55
C VAL A 77 11.27 0.06 4.74
N GLU A 78 12.30 0.85 5.07
CA GLU A 78 13.65 0.35 5.33
C GLU A 78 13.72 -0.55 6.58
N GLU A 79 13.03 -0.16 7.67
CA GLU A 79 12.91 -0.98 8.88
C GLU A 79 12.13 -2.26 8.61
N GLY A 80 11.01 -2.17 7.88
CA GLY A 80 10.24 -3.34 7.45
C GLY A 80 11.06 -4.29 6.57
N LYS A 81 11.88 -3.76 5.65
CA LYS A 81 12.80 -4.55 4.83
C LYS A 81 13.84 -5.26 5.68
N LYS A 82 14.45 -4.58 6.65
CA LYS A 82 15.42 -5.18 7.58
C LYS A 82 14.78 -6.32 8.36
N TYR A 83 13.60 -6.08 8.94
CA TYR A 83 12.84 -7.12 9.64
C TYR A 83 12.57 -8.32 8.72
N ALA A 84 12.10 -8.07 7.49
CA ALA A 84 11.83 -9.13 6.52
C ALA A 84 13.08 -9.97 6.22
N LEU A 85 14.23 -9.34 5.99
CA LEU A 85 15.50 -10.03 5.75
C LEU A 85 15.94 -10.88 6.95
N GLU A 86 15.82 -10.35 8.17
CA GLU A 86 16.12 -11.10 9.41
C GLU A 86 15.20 -12.31 9.61
N HIS A 87 14.00 -12.28 9.01
CA HIS A 87 13.02 -13.37 9.03
C HIS A 87 13.04 -14.22 7.74
N GLY A 88 14.12 -14.16 6.97
CA GLY A 88 14.36 -15.05 5.82
C GLY A 88 13.58 -14.70 4.56
N ALA A 89 13.16 -13.44 4.40
CA ALA A 89 12.50 -13.00 3.18
C ALA A 89 13.40 -13.15 1.95
N GLU A 90 12.89 -13.85 0.94
CA GLU A 90 13.52 -13.96 -0.38
C GLU A 90 13.09 -12.80 -1.29
N ALA A 91 11.95 -12.18 -1.00
CA ALA A 91 11.43 -11.01 -1.69
C ALA A 91 10.56 -10.14 -0.78
N THR A 92 10.39 -8.88 -1.13
CA THR A 92 9.45 -7.96 -0.49
C THR A 92 8.50 -7.35 -1.50
N VAL A 93 7.30 -6.98 -1.03
CA VAL A 93 6.34 -6.16 -1.78
C VAL A 93 5.87 -5.00 -0.91
N PHE A 94 6.16 -3.78 -1.31
CA PHE A 94 5.58 -2.58 -0.69
C PHE A 94 4.14 -2.41 -1.17
N VAL A 95 3.20 -2.30 -0.24
CA VAL A 95 1.76 -2.13 -0.53
C VAL A 95 1.21 -0.92 0.24
N PRO A 96 0.72 0.13 -0.45
CA PRO A 96 0.09 1.26 0.23
C PRO A 96 -1.18 0.85 0.95
N ALA A 97 -1.32 1.23 2.23
CA ALA A 97 -2.46 0.86 3.07
C ALA A 97 -3.80 1.51 2.65
N ASP A 98 -3.75 2.47 1.72
CA ASP A 98 -4.87 3.28 1.24
C ASP A 98 -5.29 2.96 -0.19
N THR A 99 -4.95 1.77 -0.68
CA THR A 99 -5.34 1.24 -2.00
C THR A 99 -6.40 0.13 -1.89
N PRO A 100 -7.64 0.44 -1.44
CA PRO A 100 -8.65 -0.57 -1.09
C PRO A 100 -9.19 -1.38 -2.27
N LEU A 101 -8.87 -0.99 -3.51
CA LEU A 101 -9.23 -1.74 -4.72
C LEU A 101 -8.25 -2.87 -5.05
N ILE A 102 -7.15 -2.99 -4.32
CA ILE A 102 -6.25 -4.12 -4.48
C ILE A 102 -6.99 -5.43 -4.19
N SER A 103 -6.69 -6.46 -4.98
CA SER A 103 -7.39 -7.74 -4.93
C SER A 103 -6.37 -8.86 -4.86
N ARG A 104 -6.82 -10.04 -4.41
CA ARG A 104 -6.00 -11.25 -4.39
C ARG A 104 -5.33 -11.52 -5.73
N ARG A 105 -6.08 -11.37 -6.84
CA ARG A 105 -5.57 -11.58 -8.20
C ARG A 105 -4.40 -10.66 -8.53
N HIS A 106 -4.46 -9.39 -8.12
CA HIS A 106 -3.35 -8.45 -8.35
C HIS A 106 -2.07 -8.91 -7.65
N ILE A 107 -2.17 -9.43 -6.43
CA ILE A 107 -1.02 -9.96 -5.68
C ILE A 107 -0.49 -11.25 -6.33
N GLU A 108 -1.38 -12.16 -6.75
CA GLU A 108 -1.00 -13.39 -7.46
C GLU A 108 -0.23 -13.09 -8.77
N ASP A 109 -0.72 -12.12 -9.55
CA ASP A 109 -0.06 -11.68 -10.78
C ASP A 109 1.35 -11.12 -10.48
N ILE A 110 1.47 -10.25 -9.47
CA ILE A 110 2.76 -9.68 -9.05
C ILE A 110 3.72 -10.78 -8.59
N ILE A 111 3.27 -11.75 -7.80
CA ILE A 111 4.12 -12.88 -7.37
C ILE A 111 4.55 -13.72 -8.57
N SER A 112 3.64 -14.00 -9.51
CA SER A 112 3.93 -14.77 -10.72
C SER A 112 4.97 -14.08 -11.60
N LEU A 113 4.77 -12.78 -11.86
CA LEU A 113 5.74 -11.93 -12.57
C LEU A 113 7.08 -11.86 -11.82
N GLY A 114 7.04 -11.87 -10.49
CA GLY A 114 8.20 -11.77 -9.60
C GLY A 114 9.10 -12.99 -9.65
N ARG A 115 8.63 -14.10 -10.23
CA ARG A 115 9.46 -15.27 -10.56
C ARG A 115 10.34 -15.02 -11.78
N LYS A 116 9.94 -14.13 -12.70
CA LYS A 116 10.64 -13.82 -13.95
C LYS A 116 11.44 -12.51 -13.90
N HIS A 117 10.93 -11.52 -13.15
CA HIS A 117 11.53 -10.19 -13.02
C HIS A 117 12.02 -9.97 -11.59
N MET A 118 13.11 -9.22 -11.42
CA MET A 118 13.67 -8.92 -10.11
C MET A 118 12.98 -7.73 -9.46
N LEU A 119 12.40 -6.86 -10.29
CA LEU A 119 11.70 -5.65 -9.90
C LEU A 119 10.33 -5.61 -10.59
N ILE A 120 9.27 -5.32 -9.85
CA ILE A 120 7.96 -4.97 -10.42
C ILE A 120 7.53 -3.67 -9.81
N ILE A 121 7.06 -2.74 -10.64
CA ILE A 121 6.65 -1.42 -10.20
C ILE A 121 5.29 -1.12 -10.80
N SER A 122 4.35 -0.70 -9.96
CA SER A 122 3.10 -0.09 -10.41
C SER A 122 3.22 1.42 -10.32
N PRO A 123 2.74 2.19 -11.31
CA PRO A 123 2.51 3.61 -11.13
C PRO A 123 1.41 3.83 -10.09
N ALA A 124 1.55 4.88 -9.30
CA ALA A 124 0.42 5.51 -8.60
C ALA A 124 -0.04 6.73 -9.39
N ARG A 125 -1.14 7.34 -8.95
CA ARG A 125 -1.64 8.58 -9.56
C ARG A 125 -0.58 9.68 -9.57
N LYS A 126 -0.66 10.55 -10.58
CA LYS A 126 0.19 11.74 -10.74
C LYS A 126 1.70 11.41 -10.79
N GLY A 127 2.07 10.23 -11.29
CA GLY A 127 3.47 9.81 -11.43
C GLY A 127 4.12 9.37 -10.11
N GLY A 128 3.34 9.19 -9.05
CA GLY A 128 3.80 8.59 -7.81
C GLY A 128 4.11 7.10 -7.97
N VAL A 129 4.58 6.49 -6.89
CA VAL A 129 4.91 5.07 -6.85
C VAL A 129 3.79 4.31 -6.15
N GLY A 130 3.25 3.29 -6.82
CA GLY A 130 2.27 2.37 -6.26
C GLY A 130 2.96 1.20 -5.56
N ILE A 131 2.67 -0.02 -5.99
CA ILE A 131 3.33 -1.23 -5.49
C ILE A 131 4.76 -1.33 -6.04
N ILE A 132 5.68 -1.77 -5.18
CA ILE A 132 7.04 -2.17 -5.58
C ILE A 132 7.29 -3.59 -5.06
N TYR A 133 7.59 -4.53 -5.95
CA TYR A 133 8.12 -5.84 -5.59
C TYR A 133 9.61 -5.89 -5.88
N LYS A 134 10.40 -6.42 -4.94
CA LYS A 134 11.86 -6.58 -5.06
C LYS A 134 12.30 -8.00 -4.70
N ARG A 135 13.12 -8.58 -5.57
CA ARG A 135 13.83 -9.85 -5.32
C ARG A 135 15.28 -9.73 -5.79
N PRO A 136 16.27 -9.77 -4.88
CA PRO A 136 16.14 -9.85 -3.42
C PRO A 136 15.55 -8.55 -2.80
N PRO A 137 15.17 -8.53 -1.50
CA PRO A 137 14.59 -7.35 -0.85
C PRO A 137 15.45 -6.08 -0.92
N ASP A 138 16.77 -6.22 -0.99
CA ASP A 138 17.79 -5.15 -1.02
C ASP A 138 18.21 -4.73 -2.43
N LEU A 139 17.51 -5.19 -3.47
CA LEU A 139 17.80 -4.90 -4.89
C LEU A 139 18.00 -3.41 -5.20
N LEU A 140 17.15 -2.57 -4.62
CA LEU A 140 17.17 -1.11 -4.74
C LEU A 140 16.89 -0.49 -3.38
N SER A 141 17.51 0.66 -3.14
CA SER A 141 17.19 1.57 -2.04
C SER A 141 16.55 2.81 -2.65
N GLU A 142 15.33 3.13 -2.23
CA GLU A 142 14.56 4.25 -2.75
C GLU A 142 14.11 5.16 -1.61
N HIS A 143 14.09 6.47 -1.88
CA HIS A 143 13.59 7.46 -0.94
C HIS A 143 12.14 7.79 -1.29
N PHE A 144 11.20 6.99 -0.80
CA PHE A 144 9.76 7.07 -1.13
C PHE A 144 9.16 8.49 -1.08
N SER A 145 9.66 9.38 -0.22
CA SER A 145 9.19 10.77 -0.13
C SER A 145 9.55 11.66 -1.32
N SER A 146 10.58 11.32 -2.08
CA SER A 146 11.10 12.14 -3.19
C SER A 146 11.29 11.36 -4.48
N THR A 147 11.05 10.05 -4.46
CA THR A 147 11.17 9.18 -5.64
C THR A 147 9.83 9.09 -6.37
N THR A 148 9.84 9.42 -7.65
CA THR A 148 8.70 9.24 -8.57
C THR A 148 8.81 7.90 -9.30
N PHE A 149 7.73 7.48 -9.98
CA PHE A 149 7.76 6.28 -10.82
C PHE A 149 8.90 6.33 -11.87
N PRO A 150 9.06 7.43 -12.65
CA PRO A 150 10.19 7.55 -13.58
C PRO A 150 11.57 7.44 -12.93
N ASP A 151 11.74 7.91 -11.70
CA ASP A 151 13.03 7.83 -11.00
C ASP A 151 13.43 6.36 -10.75
N ILE A 152 12.48 5.51 -10.35
CA ILE A 152 12.74 4.08 -10.14
C ILE A 152 13.09 3.39 -11.46
N ILE A 153 12.39 3.72 -12.54
CA ILE A 153 12.71 3.18 -13.87
C ILE A 153 14.13 3.57 -14.28
N ASN A 154 14.49 4.84 -14.13
CA ASN A 154 15.85 5.33 -14.40
C ASN A 154 16.90 4.62 -13.54
N MET A 155 16.61 4.36 -12.25
CA MET A 155 17.51 3.61 -11.37
C MET A 155 17.67 2.16 -11.81
N ALA A 156 16.59 1.50 -12.23
CA ALA A 156 16.61 0.13 -12.71
C ALA A 156 17.41 0.00 -14.01
N GLU A 157 17.21 0.90 -14.97
CA GLU A 157 17.92 0.93 -16.25
C GLU A 157 19.41 1.18 -16.09
N ARG A 158 19.80 2.16 -15.25
CA ARG A 158 21.22 2.43 -14.95
C ARG A 158 21.95 1.24 -14.33
N ARG A 159 21.22 0.36 -13.65
CA ARG A 159 21.75 -0.87 -13.03
C ARG A 159 21.56 -2.13 -13.89
N GLY A 160 20.99 -2.01 -15.09
CA GLY A 160 20.72 -3.14 -15.98
C GLY A 160 19.74 -4.17 -15.39
N LEU A 161 18.83 -3.73 -14.51
CA LEU A 161 17.90 -4.64 -13.83
C LEU A 161 16.77 -5.07 -14.76
N ARG A 162 16.37 -6.35 -14.66
CA ARG A 162 15.14 -6.85 -15.28
C ARG A 162 13.93 -6.42 -14.46
N TYR A 163 13.17 -5.47 -14.97
CA TYR A 163 11.96 -4.95 -14.33
C TYR A 163 10.70 -5.22 -15.16
N TYR A 164 9.54 -5.11 -14.52
CA TYR A 164 8.23 -5.15 -15.17
C TYR A 164 7.34 -4.02 -14.63
N ILE A 165 6.61 -3.35 -15.52
CA ILE A 165 5.65 -2.31 -15.14
C ILE A 165 4.28 -2.97 -15.01
N TYR A 166 3.75 -3.04 -13.79
CA TYR A 166 2.41 -3.55 -13.51
C TYR A 166 1.41 -2.40 -13.52
N ASP A 167 0.89 -2.07 -14.70
CA ASP A 167 -0.07 -0.98 -14.86
C ASP A 167 -1.50 -1.49 -14.57
N SER A 168 -2.06 -1.06 -13.44
CA SER A 168 -3.43 -1.37 -13.04
C SER A 168 -4.10 -0.17 -12.42
N PHE A 169 -5.28 0.19 -12.95
CA PHE A 169 -6.15 1.21 -12.37
C PHE A 169 -6.47 0.92 -10.89
N TYR A 170 -6.76 -0.34 -10.57
CA TYR A 170 -7.16 -0.76 -9.22
C TYR A 170 -6.02 -0.64 -8.21
N VAL A 171 -4.78 -0.87 -8.66
CA VAL A 171 -3.57 -0.71 -7.82
C VAL A 171 -3.17 0.76 -7.68
N SER A 172 -3.44 1.58 -8.70
CA SER A 172 -3.04 2.99 -8.72
C SER A 172 -4.01 3.93 -8.00
N LEU A 173 -5.24 3.51 -7.69
CA LEU A 173 -6.23 4.31 -6.95
C LEU A 173 -5.99 4.25 -5.43
N ASP A 174 -5.32 5.27 -4.90
CA ASP A 174 -5.32 5.60 -3.48
C ASP A 174 -6.48 6.55 -3.13
N ILE A 175 -7.12 6.38 -1.96
CA ILE A 175 -8.15 7.31 -1.49
C ILE A 175 -7.48 8.37 -0.62
N ASP A 176 -7.39 9.63 -1.07
CA ASP A 176 -6.84 10.69 -0.21
C ASP A 176 -7.63 12.00 -0.19
N LYS A 177 -8.32 12.35 -1.28
CA LYS A 177 -9.20 13.52 -1.38
C LYS A 177 -10.60 13.11 -1.85
N LYS A 178 -11.54 14.06 -1.82
CA LYS A 178 -12.95 13.81 -2.16
C LYS A 178 -13.12 13.17 -3.53
N GLU A 179 -12.37 13.60 -4.53
CA GLU A 179 -12.52 13.07 -5.89
C GLU A 179 -12.16 11.59 -5.96
N ASP A 180 -11.19 11.13 -5.16
CA ASP A 180 -10.80 9.72 -5.11
C ASP A 180 -11.91 8.88 -4.46
N VAL A 181 -12.61 9.41 -3.46
CA VAL A 181 -13.79 8.76 -2.85
C VAL A 181 -14.93 8.62 -3.86
N ILE A 182 -15.21 9.68 -4.62
CA ILE A 182 -16.26 9.65 -5.67
C ILE A 182 -15.91 8.59 -6.72
N GLU A 183 -14.66 8.58 -7.18
CA GLU A 183 -14.21 7.62 -8.16
C GLU A 183 -14.25 6.19 -7.62
N PHE A 184 -13.79 5.99 -6.37
CA PHE A 184 -13.85 4.70 -5.68
C PHE A 184 -15.25 4.12 -5.61
N PHE A 185 -16.30 4.93 -5.41
CA PHE A 185 -17.69 4.43 -5.39
C PHE A 185 -18.11 3.72 -6.68
N HIS A 186 -17.48 3.98 -7.82
CA HIS A 186 -17.79 3.30 -9.09
C HIS A 186 -17.26 1.87 -9.14
N TYR A 187 -16.21 1.56 -8.38
CA TYR A 187 -15.47 0.29 -8.49
C TYR A 187 -15.41 -0.51 -7.18
N GLY A 188 -15.64 0.14 -6.03
CA GLY A 188 -15.37 -0.43 -4.71
C GLY A 188 -16.43 -1.37 -4.16
N LYS A 189 -17.55 -1.62 -4.87
CA LYS A 189 -18.65 -2.43 -4.33
C LYS A 189 -18.16 -3.83 -3.91
N GLY A 190 -18.50 -4.23 -2.68
CA GLY A 190 -18.08 -5.50 -2.08
C GLY A 190 -16.84 -5.41 -1.19
N THR A 191 -16.17 -4.26 -1.14
CA THR A 191 -15.07 -4.01 -0.19
C THR A 191 -15.60 -3.54 1.18
N ALA A 192 -14.79 -3.72 2.23
CA ALA A 192 -15.05 -3.15 3.54
C ALA A 192 -15.08 -1.62 3.49
N THR A 193 -14.18 -1.02 2.69
CA THR A 193 -14.09 0.42 2.49
C THR A 193 -15.37 1.01 1.87
N TYR A 194 -15.95 0.33 0.88
CA TYR A 194 -17.22 0.76 0.29
C TYR A 194 -18.35 0.70 1.31
N THR A 195 -18.45 -0.42 2.04
CA THR A 195 -19.45 -0.58 3.11
C THR A 195 -19.32 0.50 4.18
N PHE A 196 -18.10 0.93 4.49
CA PHE A 196 -17.83 2.02 5.41
C PHE A 196 -18.27 3.37 4.83
N LEU A 197 -17.83 3.71 3.62
CA LEU A 197 -18.08 5.01 2.98
C LEU A 197 -19.55 5.22 2.60
N GLU A 198 -20.30 4.15 2.36
CA GLU A 198 -21.72 4.24 2.00
C GLU A 198 -22.55 4.96 3.08
N LYS A 199 -22.17 4.81 4.36
CA LYS A 199 -22.79 5.51 5.50
C LYS A 199 -22.67 7.04 5.41
N PHE A 200 -21.69 7.52 4.65
CA PHE A 200 -21.35 8.94 4.50
C PHE A 200 -21.52 9.44 3.06
N ARG A 201 -22.11 8.63 2.17
CA ARG A 201 -22.18 8.90 0.73
C ARG A 201 -22.74 10.29 0.40
N HIS A 202 -23.79 10.71 1.12
CA HIS A 202 -24.43 12.03 1.00
C HIS A 202 -23.48 13.22 1.23
N ARG A 203 -22.34 13.03 1.91
CA ARG A 203 -21.33 14.08 2.14
C ARG A 203 -20.41 14.25 0.93
N PHE A 204 -20.24 13.21 0.11
CA PHE A 204 -19.31 13.20 -1.02
C PHE A 204 -19.99 13.49 -2.35
N ILE A 205 -21.16 12.88 -2.57
CA ILE A 205 -21.94 13.01 -3.79
C ILE A 205 -23.18 13.83 -3.41
N LYS A 206 -23.29 15.04 -3.94
CA LYS A 206 -24.55 15.78 -3.91
C LYS A 206 -25.44 15.20 -5.01
N GLU A 207 -26.70 14.93 -4.68
CA GLU A 207 -27.74 14.58 -5.67
C GLU A 207 -27.88 15.67 -6.73
#